data_AF-A0A9P0Q276-F1
#
_entry.id   AF-A0A9P0Q276-F1
#
_cell.length_a   1.000
_cell.length_b   1.000
_cell.length_c   1.000
_cell.angle_alpha   90.00
_cell.angle_beta   90.00
_cell.angle_gamma   90.00
#
_symmetry.space_group_name_H-M   'P 1'
#
loop_
_entity.id
_entity.type
_entity.pdbx_description
1 polymer ?
#
loop_
_entity_poly.entity_id
_entity_poly.type
_entity_poly.pdbx_seq_one_letter_code
_entity_poly.pdbx_strand_id
1 'polypeptide(L)'
;MNIDEYDYDLYIDKYYNPDAINYDEETFFDVLVNCALLSIQSILPILSRLICTNLCFGVLTSVFSDKLPQQLFHSLSGICGIYLVLTLSSAQGKVMILLLFGLSYICIKFTVIIQRFIRPMLYPYLSSSNLVKCALIAFSILCQHKFLDQETWMEIRGIVMIFSMKMISLVDDIERESIILPSFTNFFGYIFSSANILFGPWISFQDYMHLYRQPTKKNILWVLSTIKQVFISLLFLIISNCFATYLISDESNLLLVSYREALSFRNSHYFISFLSEASMLAAGFKNSKIWKNDHEWRYIVTDPIKIEFPTALAIVVTYWNKPMHDFLKKCKYDNVY
;
A
#
# COMPACT_ATOMS: atom_id res chain seq x y z
N MET A 1 2.75 -6.30 63.22
CA MET A 1 3.42 -5.23 62.47
C MET A 1 4.91 -5.52 62.57
N ASN A 2 5.43 -6.25 61.60
CA ASN A 2 6.84 -6.45 61.25
C ASN A 2 6.78 -6.79 59.77
N ILE A 3 6.56 -5.76 58.95
CA ILE A 3 6.32 -5.87 57.50
C ILE A 3 7.63 -5.65 56.73
N ASP A 4 8.68 -5.17 57.39
CA ASP A 4 9.93 -4.76 56.73
C ASP A 4 11.01 -5.85 56.64
N GLU A 5 10.89 -6.94 57.41
CA GLU A 5 11.92 -7.99 57.49
C GLU A 5 11.78 -9.04 56.36
N TYR A 6 10.54 -9.36 55.97
CA TYR A 6 10.25 -10.28 54.87
C TYR A 6 10.63 -9.72 53.49
N ASP A 7 10.49 -8.41 53.30
CA ASP A 7 10.80 -7.74 52.03
C ASP A 7 12.31 -7.58 51.84
N TYR A 8 13.05 -7.43 52.94
CA TYR A 8 14.52 -7.35 52.93
C TYR A 8 15.17 -8.69 52.56
N ASP A 9 14.68 -9.80 53.10
CA ASP A 9 15.21 -11.13 52.78
C ASP A 9 14.94 -11.52 51.32
N LEU A 10 13.77 -11.16 50.77
CA LEU A 10 13.45 -11.34 49.35
C LEU A 10 14.37 -10.51 48.43
N TYR A 11 14.74 -9.31 48.88
CA TYR A 11 15.64 -8.42 48.14
C TYR A 11 17.10 -8.90 48.17
N ILE A 12 17.53 -9.51 49.28
CA ILE A 12 18.87 -10.07 49.43
C ILE A 12 19.03 -11.35 48.61
N ASP A 13 18.02 -12.22 48.57
CA ASP A 13 18.05 -13.45 47.76
C ASP A 13 18.17 -13.12 46.26
N LYS A 14 17.56 -12.01 45.83
CA LYS A 14 17.66 -11.45 44.46
C LYS A 14 19.04 -10.88 44.12
N TYR A 15 19.86 -10.51 45.12
CA TYR A 15 21.16 -9.87 44.91
C TYR A 15 22.33 -10.86 45.05
N TYR A 16 22.17 -11.92 45.84
CA TYR A 16 23.21 -12.93 46.08
C TYR A 16 23.09 -14.18 45.21
N ASN A 17 21.95 -14.39 44.54
CA ASN A 17 21.74 -15.50 43.63
C ASN A 17 21.48 -14.99 42.20
N PRO A 18 22.52 -14.62 41.43
CA PRO A 18 22.35 -14.18 40.04
C PRO A 18 21.75 -15.27 39.14
N ASP A 19 21.76 -16.53 39.59
CA ASP A 19 21.14 -17.67 38.90
C ASP A 19 19.62 -17.81 39.21
N ALA A 20 19.04 -16.93 40.05
CA ALA A 20 17.62 -16.91 40.40
C ALA A 20 16.80 -15.90 39.57
N ILE A 21 17.41 -15.25 38.57
CA ILE A 21 16.62 -14.68 37.48
C ILE A 21 16.23 -15.87 36.61
N ASN A 22 15.07 -16.47 36.89
CA ASN A 22 14.30 -17.09 35.82
C ASN A 22 14.04 -15.98 34.81
N TYR A 23 14.93 -15.82 33.85
CA TYR A 23 14.51 -15.43 32.52
C TYR A 23 13.54 -16.54 32.14
N ASP A 24 12.25 -16.31 32.37
CA ASP A 24 11.24 -17.17 31.79
C ASP A 24 11.48 -17.08 30.28
N GLU A 25 12.22 -18.04 29.73
CA GLU A 25 12.44 -18.16 28.30
C GLU A 25 11.04 -18.21 27.68
N GLU A 26 10.67 -17.16 26.94
CA GLU A 26 9.35 -17.08 26.33
C GLU A 26 9.11 -18.36 25.55
N THR A 27 8.09 -19.12 25.91
CA THR A 27 7.85 -20.37 25.20
C THR A 27 7.31 -20.05 23.81
N PHE A 28 7.53 -20.94 22.85
CA PHE A 28 6.93 -20.81 21.53
C PHE A 28 5.40 -20.63 21.58
N PHE A 29 4.75 -21.25 22.57
CA PHE A 29 3.31 -21.10 22.78
C PHE A 29 2.93 -19.70 23.26
N ASP A 30 3.73 -19.11 24.16
CA ASP A 30 3.52 -17.73 24.62
C ASP A 30 3.63 -16.74 23.46
N VAL A 31 4.60 -16.91 22.56
CA VAL A 31 4.73 -16.07 21.37
C VAL A 31 3.51 -16.20 20.44
N LEU A 32 2.99 -17.41 20.25
CA LEU A 32 1.81 -17.63 19.42
C LEU A 32 0.56 -16.99 20.01
N VAL A 33 0.32 -17.14 21.32
CA VAL A 33 -0.90 -16.65 21.97
C VAL A 33 -0.81 -15.14 22.25
N ASN A 34 0.30 -14.69 22.82
CA ASN A 34 0.44 -13.32 23.31
C ASN A 34 0.90 -12.34 22.23
N CYS A 35 1.60 -12.79 21.18
CA CYS A 35 2.03 -11.90 20.09
C CYS A 35 1.29 -12.18 18.77
N ALA A 36 1.34 -13.42 18.26
CA ALA A 36 0.85 -13.71 16.92
C ALA A 36 -0.68 -13.55 16.81
N LEU A 37 -1.43 -14.09 17.78
CA LEU A 37 -2.89 -13.97 17.81
C LEU A 37 -3.34 -12.51 17.94
N LEU A 38 -2.74 -11.73 18.86
CA LEU A 38 -3.06 -10.31 19.04
C LEU A 38 -2.70 -9.49 17.80
N SER A 39 -1.56 -9.78 17.16
CA SER A 39 -1.17 -9.15 15.90
C SER A 39 -2.19 -9.40 14.80
N ILE A 40 -2.70 -10.63 14.65
CA ILE A 40 -3.75 -10.93 13.68
C ILE A 40 -5.07 -10.24 14.05
N GLN A 41 -5.48 -10.29 15.31
CA GLN A 41 -6.73 -9.68 15.76
C GLN A 41 -6.76 -8.17 15.52
N SER A 42 -5.63 -7.48 15.70
CA SER A 42 -5.54 -6.04 15.45
C SER A 42 -5.74 -5.66 13.98
N ILE A 43 -5.23 -6.46 13.03
CA ILE A 43 -5.34 -6.16 11.59
C ILE A 43 -6.62 -6.68 10.95
N LEU A 44 -7.25 -7.70 11.54
CA LEU A 44 -8.41 -8.40 10.98
C LEU A 44 -9.59 -7.48 10.57
N PRO A 45 -9.96 -6.42 11.32
CA PRO A 45 -11.02 -5.50 10.90
C PRO A 45 -10.69 -4.75 9.61
N ILE A 46 -9.43 -4.31 9.44
CA ILE A 46 -8.97 -3.61 8.24
C ILE A 46 -8.88 -4.57 7.06
N LEU A 47 -8.30 -5.76 7.29
CA LEU A 47 -8.16 -6.83 6.32
C LEU A 47 -9.53 -7.25 5.76
N SER A 48 -10.48 -7.55 6.63
CA SER A 48 -11.81 -8.00 6.25
C SER A 48 -12.57 -6.94 5.45
N ARG A 49 -12.56 -5.67 5.87
CA ARG A 49 -13.17 -4.57 5.11
C ARG A 49 -12.54 -4.43 3.72
N LEU A 50 -11.20 -4.42 3.65
CA LEU A 50 -10.47 -4.28 2.39
C LEU A 50 -10.76 -5.42 1.40
N ILE A 51 -10.64 -6.66 1.86
CA ILE A 51 -10.81 -7.84 1.01
C ILE A 51 -12.28 -8.04 0.63
N CYS A 52 -13.22 -7.92 1.57
CA CYS A 52 -14.65 -8.10 1.28
C CYS A 52 -15.15 -7.02 0.30
N THR A 53 -14.80 -5.74 0.50
CA THR A 53 -15.21 -4.69 -0.44
C THR A 53 -14.69 -4.95 -1.85
N ASN A 54 -13.42 -5.36 -1.99
CA ASN A 54 -12.84 -5.65 -3.29
C ASN A 54 -13.38 -6.93 -3.92
N LEU A 55 -13.63 -8.00 -3.14
CA LEU A 55 -14.30 -9.20 -3.65
C LEU A 55 -15.72 -8.89 -4.13
N CYS A 56 -16.49 -8.11 -3.38
CA CYS A 56 -17.82 -7.67 -3.80
C CYS A 56 -17.75 -6.86 -5.10
N PHE A 57 -16.81 -5.92 -5.21
CA PHE A 57 -16.56 -5.18 -6.45
C PHE A 57 -16.18 -6.12 -7.61
N GLY A 58 -15.27 -7.07 -7.38
CA GLY A 58 -14.87 -8.08 -8.36
C GLY A 58 -16.03 -8.94 -8.85
N VAL A 59 -16.89 -9.42 -7.95
CA VAL A 59 -18.10 -10.18 -8.30
C VAL A 59 -19.06 -9.31 -9.12
N LEU A 60 -19.38 -8.10 -8.67
CA LEU A 60 -20.28 -7.19 -9.38
C LEU A 60 -19.79 -6.89 -10.80
N THR A 61 -18.50 -6.59 -10.96
CA THR A 61 -17.92 -6.35 -12.29
C THR A 61 -17.85 -7.59 -13.16
N SER A 62 -17.83 -8.80 -12.58
CA SER A 62 -17.91 -10.06 -13.34
C SER A 62 -19.33 -10.38 -13.78
N VAL A 63 -20.32 -10.21 -12.90
CA VAL A 63 -21.72 -10.57 -13.16
C VAL A 63 -22.34 -9.65 -14.20
N PHE A 64 -21.98 -8.36 -14.16
CA PHE A 64 -22.51 -7.35 -15.06
C PHE A 64 -21.55 -6.96 -16.19
N SER A 65 -20.50 -7.76 -16.46
CA SER A 65 -19.41 -7.39 -17.39
C SER A 65 -19.89 -6.87 -18.74
N ASP A 66 -20.92 -7.49 -19.30
CA ASP A 66 -21.39 -7.21 -20.67
C ASP A 66 -22.37 -6.04 -20.74
N LYS A 67 -22.94 -5.63 -19.59
CA LYS A 67 -24.01 -4.62 -19.49
C LYS A 67 -23.62 -3.41 -18.66
N LEU A 68 -22.42 -3.38 -18.06
CA LEU A 68 -22.04 -2.33 -17.14
C LEU A 68 -21.62 -1.06 -17.90
N PRO A 69 -22.39 0.05 -17.78
CA PRO A 69 -22.00 1.29 -18.40
C PRO A 69 -20.74 1.84 -17.73
N GLN A 70 -19.87 2.47 -18.53
CA GLN A 70 -18.57 2.96 -18.09
C GLN A 70 -18.67 3.86 -16.84
N GLN A 71 -19.64 4.78 -16.82
CA GLN A 71 -19.86 5.68 -15.68
C GLN A 71 -20.16 4.92 -14.39
N LEU A 72 -20.95 3.84 -14.46
CA LEU A 72 -21.29 3.04 -13.28
C LEU A 72 -20.09 2.25 -12.77
N PHE A 73 -19.26 1.69 -13.66
CA PHE A 73 -18.02 1.01 -13.27
C PHE A 73 -17.09 1.93 -12.46
N HIS A 74 -16.85 3.14 -12.96
CA HIS A 74 -15.97 4.10 -12.29
C HIS A 74 -16.59 4.64 -10.99
N SER A 75 -17.90 4.90 -10.97
CA SER A 75 -18.61 5.30 -9.75
C SER A 75 -18.56 4.21 -8.68
N LEU A 76 -18.78 2.94 -9.05
CA LEU A 76 -18.67 1.81 -8.12
C LEU A 76 -17.26 1.69 -7.55
N SER A 77 -16.24 1.75 -8.40
CA SER A 77 -14.82 1.74 -7.99
C SER A 77 -14.54 2.86 -6.98
N GLY A 78 -14.97 4.08 -7.29
CA GLY A 78 -14.74 5.26 -6.46
C GLY A 78 -15.54 5.26 -5.14
N ILE A 79 -16.80 4.81 -5.15
CA ILE A 79 -17.63 4.69 -3.94
C ILE A 79 -17.05 3.63 -3.01
N CYS A 80 -16.61 2.49 -3.54
CA CYS A 80 -15.92 1.46 -2.77
C CYS A 80 -14.61 2.00 -2.16
N GLY A 81 -13.84 2.81 -2.89
CA GLY A 81 -12.64 3.45 -2.34
C GLY A 81 -12.93 4.52 -1.29
N ILE A 82 -13.95 5.36 -1.49
CA ILE A 82 -14.41 6.30 -0.45
C ILE A 82 -14.83 5.55 0.80
N TYR A 83 -15.61 4.46 0.66
CA TYR A 83 -15.99 3.63 1.80
C TYR A 83 -14.77 3.18 2.60
N LEU A 84 -13.73 2.67 1.93
CA LEU A 84 -12.48 2.29 2.59
C LEU A 84 -11.78 3.48 3.27
N VAL A 85 -11.74 4.66 2.66
CA VAL A 85 -11.19 5.88 3.30
C VAL A 85 -12.00 6.28 4.53
N LEU A 86 -13.33 6.13 4.49
CA LEU A 86 -14.20 6.45 5.63
C LEU A 86 -13.98 5.50 6.82
N THR A 87 -13.41 4.31 6.59
CA THR A 87 -13.07 3.37 7.66
C THR A 87 -11.82 3.73 8.47
N LEU A 88 -11.05 4.72 8.03
CA LEU A 88 -9.92 5.26 8.80
C LEU A 88 -10.36 5.81 10.16
N SER A 89 -9.46 5.89 11.13
CA SER A 89 -9.76 6.38 12.46
C SER A 89 -9.81 7.91 12.49
N SER A 90 -8.82 8.58 11.89
CA SER A 90 -8.71 10.04 11.97
C SER A 90 -9.72 10.77 11.06
N ALA A 91 -10.55 11.63 11.66
CA ALA A 91 -11.46 12.51 10.90
C ALA A 91 -10.70 13.56 10.09
N GLN A 92 -9.61 14.12 10.63
CA GLN A 92 -8.78 15.10 9.94
C GLN A 92 -8.11 14.48 8.70
N GLY A 93 -7.61 13.25 8.82
CA GLY A 93 -7.04 12.51 7.70
C GLY A 93 -8.02 12.33 6.54
N LYS A 94 -9.26 11.95 6.84
CA LYS A 94 -10.35 11.83 5.83
C LYS A 94 -10.59 13.14 5.10
N VAL A 95 -10.70 14.25 5.85
CA VAL A 95 -10.92 15.58 5.26
C VAL A 95 -9.75 15.98 4.36
N MET A 96 -8.51 15.72 4.78
CA MET A 96 -7.32 16.04 3.97
C MET A 96 -7.26 15.25 2.67
N ILE A 97 -7.65 13.97 2.67
CA ILE A 97 -7.71 13.15 1.45
C ILE A 97 -8.77 13.70 0.48
N LEU A 98 -9.95 14.06 0.98
CA LEU A 98 -11.02 14.65 0.17
C LEU A 98 -10.65 16.03 -0.37
N LEU A 99 -9.97 16.85 0.44
CA LEU A 99 -9.44 18.14 0.03
C LEU A 99 -8.37 17.99 -1.05
N LEU A 100 -7.45 17.03 -0.90
CA LEU A 100 -6.45 16.70 -1.91
C LEU A 100 -7.11 16.30 -3.23
N PHE A 101 -8.17 15.50 -3.19
CA PHE A 101 -8.95 15.15 -4.39
C PHE A 101 -9.56 16.37 -5.09
N GLY A 102 -10.23 17.24 -4.34
CA GLY A 102 -10.83 18.45 -4.87
C GLY A 102 -9.81 19.38 -5.52
N LEU A 103 -8.71 19.66 -4.81
CA LEU A 103 -7.62 20.50 -5.31
C LEU A 103 -6.98 19.89 -6.57
N SER A 104 -6.76 18.58 -6.57
CA SER A 104 -6.12 17.87 -7.68
C SER A 104 -6.93 17.93 -8.98
N TYR A 105 -8.26 17.83 -8.89
CA TYR A 105 -9.12 17.98 -10.07
C TYR A 105 -9.07 19.40 -10.66
N ILE A 106 -9.05 20.41 -9.78
CA ILE A 106 -8.88 21.82 -10.19
C ILE A 106 -7.51 22.02 -10.84
N CYS A 107 -6.44 21.46 -10.25
CA CYS A 107 -5.09 21.52 -10.80
C CYS A 107 -4.99 20.89 -12.20
N ILE A 108 -5.66 19.76 -12.45
CA ILE A 108 -5.70 19.15 -13.79
C ILE A 108 -6.42 20.06 -14.79
N LYS A 109 -7.56 20.65 -14.42
CA LYS A 109 -8.26 21.57 -15.32
C LYS A 109 -7.43 22.80 -15.63
N PHE A 110 -6.75 23.33 -14.62
CA PHE A 110 -5.88 24.48 -14.74
C PHE A 110 -4.66 24.19 -15.63
N THR A 111 -4.05 23.01 -15.50
CA THR A 111 -2.93 22.59 -16.37
C THR A 111 -3.35 22.47 -17.84
N VAL A 112 -4.54 21.91 -18.12
CA VAL A 112 -5.07 21.86 -19.50
C VAL A 112 -5.35 23.25 -20.08
N ILE A 113 -5.88 24.18 -19.26
CA ILE A 113 -6.08 25.58 -19.67
C ILE A 113 -4.74 26.23 -19.99
N ILE A 114 -3.76 26.10 -19.09
CA ILE A 114 -2.39 26.60 -19.31
C ILE A 114 -1.79 26.00 -20.58
N GLN A 115 -1.90 24.69 -20.80
CA GLN A 115 -1.37 24.03 -21.98
C GLN A 115 -2.05 24.57 -23.26
N ARG A 116 -3.34 24.88 -23.23
CA ARG A 116 -4.05 25.43 -24.40
C ARG A 116 -3.68 26.88 -24.71
N PHE A 117 -3.44 27.71 -23.70
CA PHE A 117 -3.14 29.14 -23.86
C PHE A 117 -1.65 29.47 -23.97
N ILE A 118 -0.78 28.76 -23.26
CA ILE A 118 0.64 29.11 -23.07
C ILE A 118 1.58 28.27 -23.96
N ARG A 119 1.19 27.06 -24.38
CA ARG A 119 2.02 26.20 -25.25
C ARG A 119 2.50 26.84 -26.56
N PRO A 120 1.76 27.75 -27.24
CA PRO A 120 2.31 28.44 -28.41
C PRO A 120 3.34 29.53 -28.08
N MET A 121 3.51 29.91 -26.80
CA MET A 121 4.27 31.09 -26.38
C MET A 121 5.54 30.77 -25.57
N LEU A 122 5.55 29.67 -24.81
CA LEU A 122 6.66 29.29 -23.92
C LEU A 122 7.04 27.81 -24.12
N TYR A 123 7.98 27.54 -25.02
CA TYR A 123 8.69 26.26 -25.08
C TYR A 123 10.18 26.57 -24.83
N PRO A 124 10.85 26.06 -23.77
CA PRO A 124 10.76 24.72 -23.17
C PRO A 124 10.76 24.65 -21.61
N TYR A 125 10.58 25.75 -20.87
CA TYR A 125 10.96 25.76 -19.44
C TYR A 125 9.87 25.38 -18.41
N LEU A 126 8.58 25.33 -18.79
CA LEU A 126 7.49 25.11 -17.83
C LEU A 126 6.58 23.95 -18.25
N SER A 127 7.04 22.71 -18.03
CA SER A 127 6.18 21.53 -18.12
C SER A 127 5.08 21.62 -17.07
N SER A 128 3.82 21.55 -17.50
CA SER A 128 2.64 21.66 -16.64
C SER A 128 2.63 20.57 -15.55
N SER A 129 3.21 19.41 -15.87
CA SER A 129 3.46 18.32 -14.95
C SER A 129 4.40 18.69 -13.80
N ASN A 130 5.45 19.47 -14.04
CA ASN A 130 6.37 19.90 -12.98
C ASN A 130 5.67 20.77 -11.94
N LEU A 131 4.72 21.62 -12.35
CA LEU A 131 3.92 22.42 -11.41
C LEU A 131 3.05 21.53 -10.51
N VAL A 132 2.39 20.51 -11.08
CA VAL A 132 1.57 19.58 -10.31
C VAL A 132 2.44 18.74 -9.36
N LYS A 133 3.61 18.28 -9.82
CA LYS A 133 4.59 17.58 -8.98
C LYS A 133 5.00 18.44 -7.78
N CYS A 134 5.38 19.70 -8.01
CA CYS A 134 5.75 20.64 -6.95
C CYS A 134 4.58 20.90 -5.98
N ALA A 135 3.36 21.08 -6.49
CA ALA A 135 2.17 21.30 -5.65
C ALA A 135 1.85 20.11 -4.75
N LEU A 136 1.94 18.87 -5.27
CA LEU A 136 1.70 17.64 -4.51
C LEU A 136 2.78 17.39 -3.46
N ILE A 137 4.05 17.67 -3.79
CA ILE A 137 5.16 17.59 -2.83
C ILE A 137 4.97 18.63 -1.72
N ALA A 138 4.67 19.89 -2.08
CA ALA A 138 4.39 20.95 -1.12
C ALA A 138 3.22 20.59 -0.20
N PHE A 139 2.12 20.07 -0.76
CA PHE A 139 0.99 19.58 0.01
C PHE A 139 1.40 18.49 1.02
N SER A 140 2.19 17.52 0.58
CA SER A 140 2.67 16.43 1.45
C SER A 140 3.52 16.95 2.61
N ILE A 141 4.43 17.89 2.33
CA ILE A 141 5.29 18.53 3.36
C ILE A 141 4.44 19.35 4.33
N LEU A 142 3.45 20.10 3.84
CA LEU A 142 2.54 20.87 4.68
C LEU A 142 1.68 19.97 5.58
N CYS A 143 1.20 18.84 5.06
CA CYS A 143 0.50 17.85 5.85
C CYS A 143 1.38 17.30 6.97
N GLN A 144 2.63 16.91 6.66
CA GLN A 144 3.55 16.33 7.63
C GLN A 144 3.97 17.30 8.76
N HIS A 145 4.14 18.59 8.45
CA HIS A 145 4.75 19.54 9.40
C HIS A 145 3.79 20.58 9.99
N LYS A 146 2.62 20.82 9.37
CA LYS A 146 1.73 21.93 9.74
C LYS A 146 0.31 21.50 10.03
N PHE A 147 -0.27 20.63 9.20
CA PHE A 147 -1.71 20.37 9.25
C PHE A 147 -2.10 19.12 10.04
N LEU A 148 -1.22 18.12 10.13
CA LEU A 148 -1.54 16.84 10.76
C LEU A 148 -0.53 16.51 11.84
N ASP A 149 -1.02 15.90 12.90
CA ASP A 149 -0.20 15.24 13.91
C ASP A 149 0.51 14.01 13.31
N GLN A 150 1.56 13.55 13.99
CA GLN A 150 2.39 12.46 13.51
C GLN A 150 1.58 11.16 13.34
N GLU A 151 0.63 10.86 14.23
CA GLU A 151 -0.19 9.66 14.16
C GLU A 151 -1.12 9.70 12.94
N THR A 152 -1.88 10.78 12.78
CA THR A 152 -2.76 10.95 11.59
C THR A 152 -1.95 10.94 10.29
N TRP A 153 -0.79 11.60 10.24
CA TRP A 153 0.06 11.58 9.04
C TRP A 153 0.52 10.16 8.73
N MET A 154 0.97 9.40 9.73
CA MET A 154 1.42 8.02 9.53
C MET A 154 0.28 7.10 9.05
N GLU A 155 -0.96 7.34 9.47
CA GLU A 155 -2.15 6.65 8.98
C GLU A 155 -2.41 6.92 7.49
N ILE A 156 -2.38 8.19 7.06
CA ILE A 156 -2.77 8.57 5.69
C ILE A 156 -1.63 8.67 4.67
N ARG A 157 -0.36 8.67 5.11
CA ARG A 157 0.81 8.93 4.23
C ARG A 157 0.83 8.04 2.99
N GLY A 158 0.51 6.75 3.14
CA GLY A 158 0.53 5.78 2.05
C GLY A 158 -0.51 6.12 0.98
N ILE A 159 -1.70 6.54 1.42
CA ILE A 159 -2.81 6.97 0.56
C ILE A 159 -2.39 8.21 -0.22
N VAL A 160 -1.82 9.22 0.46
CA VAL A 160 -1.35 10.46 -0.17
C VAL A 160 -0.23 10.19 -1.19
N MET A 161 0.68 9.27 -0.89
CA MET A 161 1.76 8.87 -1.80
C MET A 161 1.21 8.20 -3.07
N ILE A 162 0.35 7.18 -2.93
CA ILE A 162 -0.24 6.47 -4.09
C ILE A 162 -1.08 7.43 -4.92
N PHE A 163 -1.88 8.27 -4.25
CA PHE A 163 -2.64 9.33 -4.89
C PHE A 163 -1.73 10.24 -5.73
N SER A 164 -0.64 10.71 -5.13
CA SER A 164 0.31 11.61 -5.81
C SER A 164 0.96 10.94 -7.02
N MET A 165 1.37 9.67 -6.90
CA MET A 165 1.93 8.91 -8.03
C MET A 165 0.92 8.74 -9.17
N LYS A 166 -0.35 8.42 -8.85
CA LYS A 166 -1.41 8.30 -9.86
C LYS A 166 -1.67 9.63 -10.57
N MET A 167 -1.69 10.72 -9.82
CA MET A 167 -1.87 12.08 -10.34
C MET A 167 -0.74 12.49 -11.25
N ILE A 168 0.51 12.32 -10.79
CA ILE A 168 1.69 12.65 -11.57
C ILE A 168 1.70 11.86 -12.89
N SER A 169 1.47 10.55 -12.83
CA SER A 169 1.40 9.74 -14.05
C SER A 169 0.27 10.18 -14.98
N LEU A 170 -0.89 10.57 -14.44
CA LEU A 170 -2.01 10.99 -15.25
C LEU A 170 -1.74 12.32 -15.96
N VAL A 171 -1.13 13.28 -15.27
CA VAL A 171 -0.77 14.58 -15.86
C VAL A 171 0.33 14.42 -16.90
N ASP A 172 1.36 13.60 -16.64
CA ASP A 172 2.38 13.25 -17.63
C ASP A 172 1.76 12.63 -18.89
N ASP A 173 0.79 11.72 -18.73
CA ASP A 173 0.11 11.07 -19.86
C ASP A 173 -0.74 12.06 -20.70
N ILE A 174 -1.36 13.06 -20.05
CA ILE A 174 -2.14 14.12 -20.72
C ILE A 174 -1.20 15.09 -21.45
N GLU A 175 -0.09 15.49 -20.83
CA GLU A 175 0.86 16.43 -21.41
C GLU A 175 1.49 15.89 -22.69
N ARG A 176 1.75 14.57 -22.73
CA ARG A 176 2.25 13.84 -23.91
C ARG A 176 1.17 13.50 -24.94
N GLU A 177 -0.07 13.94 -24.73
CA GLU A 177 -1.22 13.64 -25.60
C GLU A 177 -1.52 12.14 -25.76
N SER A 178 -0.98 11.30 -24.88
CA SER A 178 -1.21 9.85 -24.92
C SER A 178 -2.62 9.47 -24.45
N ILE A 179 -3.24 10.33 -23.62
CA ILE A 179 -4.57 10.14 -23.04
C ILE A 179 -5.33 11.48 -23.09
N ILE A 180 -6.58 11.43 -23.54
CA ILE A 180 -7.50 12.57 -23.48
C ILE A 180 -7.93 12.79 -22.03
N LEU A 181 -8.05 14.06 -21.61
CA LEU A 181 -8.52 14.44 -20.28
C LEU A 181 -9.72 13.59 -19.83
N PRO A 182 -9.59 12.77 -18.77
CA PRO A 182 -10.69 11.94 -18.31
C PRO A 182 -11.87 12.80 -17.84
N SER A 183 -13.08 12.26 -18.01
CA SER A 183 -14.28 12.81 -17.37
C SER A 183 -14.12 12.76 -15.85
N PHE A 184 -14.90 13.59 -15.14
CA PHE A 184 -14.88 13.62 -13.67
C PHE A 184 -15.09 12.22 -13.08
N THR A 185 -16.04 11.45 -13.62
CA THR A 185 -16.35 10.09 -13.15
C THR A 185 -15.18 9.13 -13.36
N ASN A 186 -14.51 9.17 -14.52
CA ASN A 186 -13.33 8.33 -14.79
C ASN A 186 -12.17 8.68 -13.86
N PHE A 187 -11.94 9.98 -13.65
CA PHE A 187 -10.93 10.48 -12.72
C PHE A 187 -11.23 10.03 -11.28
N PHE A 188 -12.48 10.21 -10.83
CA PHE A 188 -12.96 9.80 -9.53
C PHE A 188 -12.74 8.30 -9.27
N GLY A 189 -13.17 7.44 -10.20
CA GLY A 189 -13.03 5.99 -10.08
C GLY A 189 -11.58 5.50 -10.09
N TYR A 190 -10.71 6.16 -10.86
CA TYR A 190 -9.28 5.84 -10.93
C TYR A 190 -8.53 6.21 -9.66
N ILE A 191 -8.73 7.43 -9.17
CA ILE A 191 -8.07 7.94 -7.98
C ILE A 191 -8.51 7.15 -6.75
N PHE A 192 -9.83 7.05 -6.55
CA PHE A 192 -10.44 6.29 -5.47
C PHE A 192 -10.65 4.81 -5.81
N SER A 193 -9.79 4.21 -6.62
CA SER A 193 -9.92 2.77 -6.87
C SER A 193 -9.71 1.98 -5.58
N SER A 194 -10.75 1.22 -5.18
CA SER A 194 -10.75 0.44 -3.93
C SER A 194 -9.64 -0.60 -3.86
N ALA A 195 -9.18 -1.07 -5.03
CA ALA A 195 -8.15 -2.08 -5.15
C ALA A 195 -6.81 -1.60 -4.58
N ASN A 196 -6.52 -0.30 -4.69
CA ASN A 196 -5.21 0.23 -4.37
C ASN A 196 -5.14 1.56 -3.62
N ILE A 197 -6.25 2.05 -3.06
CA ILE A 197 -6.21 3.31 -2.31
C ILE A 197 -5.48 3.23 -0.96
N LEU A 198 -5.68 2.16 -0.18
CA LEU A 198 -5.11 2.04 1.17
C LEU A 198 -3.66 1.54 1.15
N PHE A 199 -3.48 0.25 0.86
CA PHE A 199 -2.17 -0.42 0.86
C PHE A 199 -1.70 -0.79 -0.54
N GLY A 200 -2.32 -0.22 -1.58
CA GLY A 200 -2.15 -0.71 -2.93
C GLY A 200 -0.90 -0.25 -3.66
N PRO A 201 -0.56 -0.94 -4.75
CA PRO A 201 0.45 -0.45 -5.67
C PRO A 201 -0.06 0.70 -6.54
N TRP A 202 0.86 1.52 -7.04
CA TRP A 202 0.57 2.40 -8.16
C TRP A 202 0.15 1.57 -9.39
N ILE A 203 -0.84 2.07 -10.13
CA ILE A 203 -1.23 1.57 -11.45
C ILE A 203 -1.39 2.76 -12.38
N SER A 204 -1.08 2.57 -13.67
CA SER A 204 -1.34 3.61 -14.66
C SER A 204 -2.83 3.75 -14.96
N PHE A 205 -3.25 4.91 -15.48
CA PHE A 205 -4.64 5.09 -15.91
C PHE A 205 -5.04 4.10 -17.02
N GLN A 206 -4.10 3.74 -17.89
CA GLN A 206 -4.33 2.77 -18.96
C GLN A 206 -4.59 1.36 -18.41
N ASP A 207 -3.80 0.91 -17.43
CA ASP A 207 -4.00 -0.39 -16.78
C ASP A 207 -5.31 -0.44 -15.99
N TYR A 208 -5.69 0.67 -15.35
CA TYR A 208 -7.00 0.81 -14.73
C TYR A 208 -8.14 0.66 -15.75
N MET A 209 -8.04 1.36 -16.88
CA MET A 209 -9.02 1.26 -17.97
C MET A 209 -9.02 -0.11 -18.65
N HIS A 210 -7.90 -0.84 -18.60
CA HIS A 210 -7.79 -2.17 -19.16
C HIS A 210 -8.73 -3.16 -18.47
N LEU A 211 -8.93 -3.03 -17.15
CA LEU A 211 -9.89 -3.84 -16.40
C LEU A 211 -11.33 -3.68 -16.91
N TYR A 212 -11.72 -2.44 -17.25
CA TYR A 212 -13.04 -2.17 -17.80
C TYR A 212 -13.18 -2.72 -19.22
N ARG A 213 -12.17 -2.50 -20.08
CA ARG A 213 -12.22 -2.89 -21.50
C ARG A 213 -12.11 -4.40 -21.70
N GLN A 214 -11.35 -5.09 -20.87
CA GLN A 214 -11.12 -6.52 -20.93
C GLN A 214 -11.36 -7.14 -19.55
N PRO A 215 -12.64 -7.28 -19.13
CA PRO A 215 -12.96 -7.80 -17.81
C PRO A 215 -12.45 -9.22 -17.65
N THR A 216 -11.82 -9.50 -16.52
CA THR A 216 -11.35 -10.84 -16.15
C THR A 216 -12.54 -11.73 -15.74
N LYS A 217 -12.47 -13.03 -16.03
CA LYS A 217 -13.47 -14.02 -15.59
C LYS A 217 -13.15 -14.57 -14.20
N LYS A 218 -13.97 -14.22 -13.21
CA LYS A 218 -13.74 -14.58 -11.79
C LYS A 218 -14.18 -16.04 -11.59
N ASN A 219 -13.24 -16.90 -11.25
CA ASN A 219 -13.45 -18.34 -11.02
C ASN A 219 -13.07 -18.74 -9.58
N ILE A 220 -13.11 -20.03 -9.25
CA ILE A 220 -12.70 -20.49 -7.91
C ILE A 220 -11.20 -20.23 -7.67
N LEU A 221 -10.37 -20.34 -8.72
CA LEU A 221 -8.93 -20.08 -8.63
C LEU A 221 -8.61 -18.63 -8.25
N TRP A 222 -9.46 -17.68 -8.66
CA TRP A 222 -9.37 -16.28 -8.25
C TRP A 222 -9.49 -16.14 -6.73
N VAL A 223 -10.55 -16.70 -6.13
CA VAL A 223 -10.76 -16.66 -4.68
C VAL A 223 -9.63 -17.37 -3.94
N LEU A 224 -9.23 -18.56 -4.41
CA LEU A 224 -8.13 -19.31 -3.80
C LEU A 224 -6.80 -18.53 -3.87
N SER A 225 -6.55 -17.82 -4.96
CA SER A 225 -5.34 -16.99 -5.12
C SER A 225 -5.37 -15.77 -4.20
N THR A 226 -6.52 -15.13 -4.02
CA THR A 226 -6.70 -14.06 -3.03
C THR A 226 -6.45 -14.57 -1.61
N ILE A 227 -7.05 -15.71 -1.22
CA ILE A 227 -6.85 -16.33 0.09
C ILE A 227 -5.38 -16.68 0.31
N LYS A 228 -4.72 -17.25 -0.69
CA LYS A 228 -3.29 -17.56 -0.65
C LYS A 228 -2.44 -16.32 -0.36
N GLN A 229 -2.68 -15.21 -1.05
CA GLN A 229 -1.90 -13.99 -0.81
C GLN A 229 -2.18 -13.37 0.57
N VAL A 230 -3.43 -13.41 1.05
CA VAL A 230 -3.76 -13.00 2.42
C VAL A 230 -2.99 -13.86 3.44
N PHE A 231 -3.00 -15.18 3.27
CA PHE A 231 -2.29 -16.09 4.18
C PHE A 231 -0.78 -15.79 4.22
N ILE A 232 -0.15 -15.64 3.04
CA ILE A 232 1.27 -15.28 2.95
C ILE A 232 1.55 -13.93 3.62
N SER A 233 0.66 -12.94 3.44
CA SER A 233 0.81 -11.63 4.09
C SER A 233 0.81 -11.77 5.62
N LEU A 234 -0.11 -12.56 6.19
CA LEU A 234 -0.21 -12.76 7.63
C LEU A 234 1.00 -13.50 8.20
N LEU A 235 1.57 -14.46 7.45
CA LEU A 235 2.82 -15.11 7.84
C LEU A 235 3.95 -14.08 7.98
N PHE A 236 4.09 -13.17 7.02
CA PHE A 236 5.10 -12.11 7.10
C PHE A 236 4.86 -11.11 8.24
N LEU A 237 3.59 -10.80 8.57
CA LEU A 237 3.25 -9.99 9.73
C LEU A 237 3.71 -10.66 11.03
N ILE A 238 3.41 -11.95 11.18
CA ILE A 238 3.79 -12.74 12.35
C ILE A 238 5.32 -12.84 12.46
N ILE A 239 6.03 -13.03 11.34
CA ILE A 239 7.49 -13.06 11.34
C ILE A 239 8.07 -11.70 11.76
N SER A 240 7.51 -10.61 11.22
CA SER A 240 7.95 -9.24 11.47
C SER A 240 7.81 -8.85 12.94
N ASN A 241 6.64 -9.10 13.53
CA ASN A 241 6.30 -8.58 14.85
C ASN A 241 6.71 -9.50 16.00
N CYS A 242 6.73 -10.82 15.76
CA CYS A 242 6.88 -11.81 16.83
C CYS A 242 8.15 -12.64 16.65
N PHE A 243 8.28 -13.35 15.53
CA PHE A 243 9.37 -14.33 15.40
C PHE A 243 10.75 -13.71 15.23
N ALA A 244 10.86 -12.52 14.66
CA ALA A 244 12.17 -11.87 14.53
C ALA A 244 12.84 -11.66 15.91
N THR A 245 12.08 -11.19 16.90
CA THR A 245 12.56 -10.96 18.27
C THR A 245 12.69 -12.25 19.06
N TYR A 246 11.76 -13.19 18.87
CA TYR A 246 11.86 -14.50 19.52
C TYR A 246 13.09 -15.30 19.06
N LEU A 247 13.40 -15.32 17.77
CA LEU A 247 14.51 -16.10 17.21
C LEU A 247 15.89 -15.50 17.51
N ILE A 248 15.95 -14.18 17.72
CA ILE A 248 17.20 -13.45 17.97
C ILE A 248 16.98 -12.56 19.20
N SER A 249 17.48 -13.01 20.35
CA SER A 249 17.37 -12.29 21.63
C SER A 249 18.21 -11.01 21.65
N ASP A 250 17.86 -10.10 22.56
CA ASP A 250 18.57 -8.83 22.77
C ASP A 250 20.01 -9.02 23.27
N GLU A 251 20.29 -10.16 23.90
CA GLU A 251 21.63 -10.52 24.41
C GLU A 251 22.57 -11.05 23.31
N SER A 252 22.07 -11.18 22.07
CA SER A 252 22.87 -11.61 20.94
C SER A 252 23.89 -10.54 20.50
N ASN A 253 24.87 -10.95 19.70
CA ASN A 253 25.88 -10.04 19.16
C ASN A 253 25.23 -8.90 18.35
N LEU A 254 25.87 -7.73 18.34
CA LEU A 254 25.41 -6.54 17.60
C LEU A 254 25.00 -6.85 16.14
N LEU A 255 25.76 -7.71 15.44
CA LEU A 255 25.45 -8.10 14.07
C LEU A 255 24.11 -8.84 13.94
N LEU A 256 23.79 -9.71 14.88
CA LEU A 256 22.52 -10.45 14.89
C LEU A 256 21.36 -9.52 15.24
N VAL A 257 21.56 -8.61 16.20
CA VAL A 257 20.57 -7.58 16.54
C VAL A 257 20.25 -6.69 15.34
N SER A 258 21.28 -6.18 14.65
CA SER A 258 21.09 -5.38 13.43
C SER A 258 20.44 -6.20 12.30
N TYR A 259 20.78 -7.48 12.15
CA TYR A 259 20.13 -8.36 11.18
C TYR A 259 18.65 -8.58 11.51
N ARG A 260 18.31 -8.78 12.79
CA ARG A 260 16.94 -8.91 13.27
C ARG A 260 16.09 -7.70 12.92
N GLU A 261 16.59 -6.50 13.20
CA GLU A 261 15.88 -5.25 12.87
C GLU A 261 15.65 -5.13 11.35
N ALA A 262 16.68 -5.43 10.55
CA ALA A 262 16.56 -5.44 9.09
C ALA A 262 15.60 -6.52 8.58
N LEU A 263 15.55 -7.68 9.22
CA LEU A 263 14.62 -8.77 8.90
C LEU A 263 13.17 -8.38 9.24
N SER A 264 12.93 -7.81 10.42
CA SER A 264 11.61 -7.32 10.84
C SER A 264 11.11 -6.25 9.86
N PHE A 265 11.95 -5.25 9.55
CA PHE A 265 11.61 -4.21 8.58
C PHE A 265 11.23 -4.79 7.21
N ARG A 266 12.01 -5.74 6.68
CA ARG A 266 11.73 -6.41 5.40
C ARG A 266 10.41 -7.20 5.41
N ASN A 267 10.18 -7.98 6.45
CA ASN A 267 8.96 -8.77 6.58
C ASN A 267 7.72 -7.88 6.73
N SER A 268 7.81 -6.75 7.43
CA SER A 268 6.72 -5.75 7.48
C SER A 268 6.36 -5.22 6.08
N HIS A 269 7.38 -4.99 5.23
CA HIS A 269 7.20 -4.55 3.85
C HIS A 269 6.60 -5.67 2.99
N TYR A 270 7.04 -6.92 3.16
CA TYR A 270 6.44 -8.07 2.47
C TYR A 270 4.98 -8.26 2.85
N PHE A 271 4.63 -8.13 4.14
CA PHE A 271 3.25 -8.16 4.60
C PHE A 271 2.37 -7.17 3.82
N ILE A 272 2.74 -5.89 3.80
CA ILE A 272 1.98 -4.86 3.07
C ILE A 272 1.93 -5.15 1.57
N SER A 273 3.04 -5.62 0.98
CA SER A 273 3.10 -5.94 -0.45
C SER A 273 2.17 -7.10 -0.83
N PHE A 274 2.15 -8.20 -0.07
CA PHE A 274 1.25 -9.33 -0.32
C PHE A 274 -0.21 -8.99 -0.03
N LEU A 275 -0.47 -8.15 0.99
CA LEU A 275 -1.81 -7.62 1.23
C LEU A 275 -2.30 -6.75 0.05
N SER A 276 -1.41 -5.94 -0.51
CA SER A 276 -1.70 -5.13 -1.70
C SER A 276 -2.00 -6.01 -2.92
N GLU A 277 -1.26 -7.10 -3.11
CA GLU A 277 -1.52 -8.09 -4.16
C GLU A 277 -2.87 -8.78 -3.95
N ALA A 278 -3.20 -9.15 -2.71
CA ALA A 278 -4.50 -9.73 -2.39
C ALA A 278 -5.66 -8.77 -2.71
N SER A 279 -5.51 -7.49 -2.40
CA SER A 279 -6.48 -6.43 -2.70
C SER A 279 -6.66 -6.23 -4.22
N MET A 280 -5.55 -6.18 -4.96
CA MET A 280 -5.56 -6.09 -6.44
C MET A 280 -6.23 -7.30 -7.08
N LEU A 281 -5.87 -8.51 -6.63
CA LEU A 281 -6.49 -9.75 -7.08
C LEU A 281 -7.97 -9.76 -6.76
N ALA A 282 -8.37 -9.41 -5.53
CA ALA A 282 -9.76 -9.34 -5.11
C ALA A 282 -10.58 -8.36 -5.97
N ALA A 283 -10.02 -7.23 -6.40
CA ALA A 283 -10.73 -6.33 -7.32
C ALA A 283 -10.79 -6.84 -8.77
N GLY A 284 -10.03 -7.89 -9.11
CA GLY A 284 -10.01 -8.54 -10.43
C GLY A 284 -8.82 -8.18 -11.31
N PHE A 285 -7.82 -7.47 -10.79
CA PHE A 285 -6.60 -7.13 -11.53
C PHE A 285 -5.64 -8.33 -11.62
N LYS A 286 -4.99 -8.48 -12.77
CA LYS A 286 -3.94 -9.47 -13.03
C LYS A 286 -2.69 -8.81 -13.57
N ASN A 287 -1.56 -9.51 -13.50
CA ASN A 287 -0.37 -9.11 -14.23
C ASN A 287 -0.64 -9.14 -15.75
N SER A 288 -0.17 -8.12 -16.47
CA SER A 288 -0.42 -7.90 -17.90
C SER A 288 -0.04 -9.11 -18.76
N LYS A 289 1.05 -9.82 -18.42
CA LYS A 289 1.54 -11.01 -19.15
C LYS A 289 0.57 -12.19 -19.13
N ILE A 290 -0.22 -12.32 -18.07
CA ILE A 290 -1.14 -13.46 -17.86
C ILE A 290 -2.61 -13.02 -17.92
N TRP A 291 -2.88 -11.81 -18.39
CA TRP A 291 -4.23 -11.22 -18.35
C TRP A 291 -5.29 -12.09 -19.04
N LYS A 292 -4.93 -12.69 -20.18
CA LYS A 292 -5.80 -13.55 -20.99
C LYS A 292 -5.90 -15.00 -20.47
N ASN A 293 -5.08 -15.39 -19.49
CA ASN A 293 -5.10 -16.74 -18.96
C ASN A 293 -6.12 -16.85 -17.83
N ASP A 294 -7.22 -17.57 -18.08
CA ASP A 294 -8.30 -17.76 -17.10
C ASP A 294 -7.89 -18.70 -15.94
N HIS A 295 -6.87 -19.54 -16.13
CA HIS A 295 -6.41 -20.52 -15.14
C HIS A 295 -5.34 -19.99 -14.18
N GLU A 296 -4.81 -18.79 -14.42
CA GLU A 296 -3.77 -18.20 -13.58
C GLU A 296 -4.22 -16.85 -13.01
N TRP A 297 -4.03 -16.69 -11.70
CA TRP A 297 -4.35 -15.48 -10.95
C TRP A 297 -3.14 -15.04 -10.15
N ARG A 298 -2.43 -14.04 -10.68
CA ARG A 298 -1.26 -13.48 -10.02
C ARG A 298 -1.12 -12.00 -10.33
N TYR A 299 -0.87 -11.22 -9.30
CA TYR A 299 -0.43 -9.84 -9.37
C TYR A 299 0.90 -9.79 -8.61
N ILE A 300 1.91 -9.06 -9.11
CA ILE A 300 3.26 -9.08 -8.51
C ILE A 300 3.67 -7.66 -8.15
N VAL A 301 3.75 -7.39 -6.86
CA VAL A 301 4.29 -6.14 -6.28
C VAL A 301 5.72 -6.35 -5.83
N THR A 302 6.00 -7.48 -5.15
CA THR A 302 7.33 -7.82 -4.64
C THR A 302 7.72 -9.27 -4.94
N ASP A 303 9.01 -9.61 -4.83
CA ASP A 303 9.54 -10.97 -5.02
C ASP A 303 10.61 -11.26 -3.96
N PRO A 304 10.24 -11.82 -2.79
CA PRO A 304 11.16 -11.98 -1.66
C PRO A 304 12.40 -12.81 -2.00
N ILE A 305 12.27 -13.85 -2.83
CA ILE A 305 13.39 -14.74 -3.19
C ILE A 305 14.50 -13.95 -3.90
N LYS A 306 14.13 -13.04 -4.80
CA LYS A 306 15.09 -12.20 -5.54
C LYS A 306 15.67 -11.07 -4.70
N ILE A 307 14.99 -10.69 -3.64
CA ILE A 307 15.46 -9.65 -2.71
C ILE A 307 16.44 -10.24 -1.70
N GLU A 308 16.16 -11.43 -1.18
CA GLU A 308 17.02 -12.12 -0.21
C GLU A 308 18.25 -12.76 -0.85
N PHE A 309 18.13 -13.24 -2.09
CA PHE A 309 19.23 -13.83 -2.84
C PHE A 309 19.49 -13.09 -4.17
N PRO A 310 19.91 -11.81 -4.13
CA PRO A 310 20.13 -11.02 -5.34
C PRO A 310 21.50 -11.35 -5.95
N THR A 311 21.54 -11.44 -7.28
CA THR A 311 22.83 -11.48 -8.01
C THR A 311 23.41 -10.08 -8.24
N ALA A 312 22.60 -9.03 -8.08
CA ALA A 312 23.01 -7.63 -8.19
C ALA A 312 22.05 -6.69 -7.41
N LEU A 313 22.55 -5.54 -6.95
CA LEU A 313 21.74 -4.55 -6.21
C LEU A 313 20.56 -4.03 -7.03
N ALA A 314 20.71 -3.92 -8.36
CA ALA A 314 19.62 -3.49 -9.24
C ALA A 314 18.38 -4.42 -9.15
N ILE A 315 18.58 -5.72 -8.90
CA ILE A 315 17.50 -6.67 -8.70
C ILE A 315 16.74 -6.33 -7.43
N VAL A 316 17.43 -6.05 -6.33
CA VAL A 316 16.80 -5.66 -5.07
C VAL A 316 15.89 -4.45 -5.30
N VAL A 317 16.41 -3.38 -5.92
CA VAL A 317 15.64 -2.15 -6.14
C VAL A 317 14.42 -2.37 -7.04
N THR A 318 14.53 -3.17 -8.10
CA THR A 318 13.41 -3.46 -9.00
C THR A 318 12.36 -4.36 -8.35
N TYR A 319 12.79 -5.39 -7.61
CA TYR A 319 11.88 -6.39 -7.05
C TYR A 319 11.35 -6.03 -5.67
N TRP A 320 11.95 -5.06 -4.98
CA TRP A 320 11.44 -4.52 -3.72
C TRP A 320 10.02 -4.00 -3.88
N ASN A 321 9.81 -3.09 -4.84
CA ASN A 321 8.50 -2.54 -5.19
C ASN A 321 8.44 -2.28 -6.69
N LYS A 322 7.98 -3.27 -7.47
CA LYS A 322 7.93 -3.17 -8.93
C LYS A 322 7.06 -2.01 -9.42
N PRO A 323 5.85 -1.78 -8.86
CA PRO A 323 5.02 -0.67 -9.31
C PRO A 323 5.67 0.70 -9.11
N MET A 324 6.40 0.90 -8.01
CA MET A 324 7.19 2.11 -7.81
C MET A 324 8.33 2.22 -8.82
N HIS A 325 9.04 1.13 -9.10
CA HIS A 325 10.09 1.10 -10.10
C HIS A 325 9.56 1.45 -11.51
N ASP A 326 8.42 0.87 -11.89
CA ASP A 326 7.77 1.10 -13.19
C ASP A 326 7.25 2.55 -13.29
N PHE A 327 6.70 3.11 -12.22
CA PHE A 327 6.33 4.52 -12.12
C PHE A 327 7.54 5.44 -12.36
N LEU A 328 8.63 5.22 -11.63
CA LEU A 328 9.84 6.04 -11.75
C LEU A 328 10.45 5.94 -13.14
N LYS A 329 10.41 4.74 -13.75
CA LYS A 329 10.87 4.52 -15.12
C LYS A 329 10.03 5.35 -16.11
N LYS A 330 8.70 5.28 -15.99
CA LYS A 330 7.77 6.05 -16.81
C LYS A 330 7.96 7.57 -16.68
N CYS A 331 8.17 8.07 -15.47
CA CYS A 331 8.34 9.50 -15.23
C CYS A 331 9.72 10.04 -15.68
N LYS A 332 10.79 9.21 -15.68
CA LYS A 332 12.15 9.66 -16.05
C LYS A 332 12.47 9.46 -17.53
N TYR A 333 12.24 8.27 -18.09
CA TYR A 333 12.81 7.90 -19.39
C TYR A 333 12.01 8.43 -20.57
N ASP A 334 10.71 8.66 -20.40
CA ASP A 334 9.87 9.17 -21.47
C ASP A 334 9.90 10.71 -21.58
N ASN A 335 10.73 11.40 -20.77
CA ASN A 335 10.99 12.85 -20.86
C ASN A 335 12.31 13.17 -21.60
N VAL A 336 12.94 12.18 -22.23
CA VAL A 336 14.26 12.28 -22.87
C VAL A 336 14.17 12.27 -24.42
N TYR A 337 12.97 12.42 -24.99
CA TYR A 337 12.77 12.45 -26.44
C TYR A 337 12.06 13.71 -26.91
#